data_AF-A0A6S7IWA3-F1
#
_entry.id   AF-A0A6S7IWA3-F1
#
_cell.length_a   1.000
_cell.length_b   1.000
_cell.length_c   1.000
_cell.angle_alpha   90.00
_cell.angle_beta   90.00
_cell.angle_gamma   90.00
#
_symmetry.space_group_name_H-M   'P 1'
#
loop_
_entity.id
_entity.type
_entity.pdbx_description
1 polymer ?
#
loop_
_entity_poly.entity_id
_entity_poly.type
_entity_poly.pdbx_seq_one_letter_code
_entity_poly.pdbx_strand_id
1 'polypeptide(L)'
;MNRRSENGMQKSLQTLDLQSQLLTLLSISPVAKDALVLMAVCVNSSWKIPCGYFFVDGLSGSERANLVKTCIKKLNDVGVDVVSLTCDGPSCHFAMLKALGACLEPGTLQPYFSHPMDPKKNVARHLSYVGENTLGEKHILIDKDGEKICWDYTVALEKLQNKEGLRLDNKLKLAHIKWWQQKMKVNLAAQVFSSSVANAIEYCNKELKLPQFQGSEATVKLIKLFDGLFDILNSRNPCAKGYKAPLLVANKSVWDPYLDNAYNYILGLKSADGQLMHTTRRKTGFIGFLAAVKSIKAGQFHELVERAEAPMKYLFSYKFSQDHLELFFVQSDQQEASTTTQPPGSLHQHISACS
;
A
#
# COMPACT_ATOMS: atom_id res chain seq x y z
N MET A 1 -59.26 19.11 -27.09
CA MET A 1 -58.50 17.85 -27.14
C MET A 1 -57.00 17.99 -27.45
N ASN A 2 -56.43 19.19 -27.69
CA ASN A 2 -55.03 19.34 -28.16
C ASN A 2 -53.92 19.62 -27.12
N ARG A 3 -54.22 19.92 -25.84
CA ARG A 3 -53.14 20.27 -24.88
C ARG A 3 -52.36 19.08 -24.31
N ARG A 4 -52.88 17.85 -24.41
CA ARG A 4 -52.20 16.64 -23.92
C ARG A 4 -51.17 16.08 -24.91
N SER A 5 -51.38 16.27 -26.22
CA SER A 5 -50.45 15.82 -27.26
C SER A 5 -49.21 16.73 -27.37
N GLU A 6 -49.37 18.05 -27.24
CA GLU A 6 -48.25 19.00 -27.26
C GLU A 6 -47.28 18.82 -26.09
N ASN A 7 -47.80 18.59 -24.87
CA ASN A 7 -46.97 18.33 -23.69
C ASN A 7 -46.21 16.99 -23.75
N GLY A 8 -46.78 15.98 -24.41
CA GLY A 8 -46.08 14.71 -24.64
C GLY A 8 -44.95 14.85 -25.67
N MET A 9 -45.20 15.61 -26.73
CA MET A 9 -44.25 15.87 -27.82
C MET A 9 -43.08 16.75 -27.37
N GLN A 10 -43.33 17.78 -26.54
CA GLN A 10 -42.27 18.60 -25.95
C GLN A 10 -41.38 17.82 -24.98
N LYS A 11 -41.96 16.91 -24.17
CA LYS A 11 -41.17 16.02 -23.30
C LYS A 11 -40.30 15.06 -24.13
N SER A 12 -40.85 14.44 -25.19
CA SER A 12 -40.05 13.56 -26.05
C SER A 12 -38.94 14.31 -26.79
N LEU A 13 -39.19 15.54 -27.25
CA LEU A 13 -38.19 16.40 -27.89
C LEU A 13 -37.07 16.80 -26.93
N GLN A 14 -37.39 17.18 -25.69
CA GLN A 14 -36.39 17.45 -24.65
C GLN A 14 -35.56 16.21 -24.29
N THR A 15 -36.17 15.03 -24.30
CA THR A 15 -35.47 13.76 -24.00
C THR A 15 -34.52 13.36 -25.13
N LEU A 16 -34.94 13.56 -26.39
CA LEU A 16 -34.11 13.35 -27.58
C LEU A 16 -32.95 14.35 -27.67
N ASP A 17 -33.18 15.61 -27.31
CA ASP A 17 -32.13 16.65 -27.25
C ASP A 17 -31.10 16.33 -26.15
N LEU A 18 -31.54 15.90 -24.96
CA LEU A 18 -30.65 15.43 -23.90
C LEU A 18 -29.85 14.19 -24.31
N GLN A 19 -30.47 13.21 -24.98
CA GLN A 19 -29.76 12.03 -25.48
C GLN A 19 -28.75 12.37 -26.57
N SER A 20 -29.09 13.28 -27.49
CA SER A 20 -28.20 13.76 -28.54
C SER A 20 -27.03 14.58 -27.96
N GLN A 21 -27.29 15.44 -26.98
CA GLN A 21 -26.26 16.18 -26.25
C GLN A 21 -25.35 15.23 -25.46
N LEU A 22 -25.90 14.19 -24.82
CA LEU A 22 -25.13 13.17 -24.12
C LEU A 22 -24.26 12.35 -25.08
N LEU A 23 -24.80 11.94 -26.24
CA LEU A 23 -24.04 11.25 -27.30
C LEU A 23 -22.93 12.13 -27.87
N THR A 24 -23.20 13.42 -28.04
CA THR A 24 -22.22 14.40 -28.52
C THR A 24 -21.12 14.61 -27.48
N LEU A 25 -21.46 14.77 -26.19
CA LEU A 25 -20.51 14.85 -25.08
C LEU A 25 -19.66 13.58 -24.93
N LEU A 26 -20.26 12.40 -25.10
CA LEU A 26 -19.55 11.12 -25.08
C LEU A 26 -18.61 10.96 -26.29
N SER A 27 -18.96 11.53 -27.45
CA SER A 27 -18.12 11.50 -28.66
C SER A 27 -16.93 12.46 -28.63
N ILE A 28 -16.96 13.49 -27.76
CA ILE A 28 -15.92 14.52 -27.65
C ILE A 28 -15.05 14.31 -26.39
N SER A 29 -15.54 13.56 -25.40
CA SER A 29 -14.78 13.29 -24.18
C SER A 29 -13.57 12.42 -24.46
N PRO A 30 -12.38 12.75 -23.92
CA PRO A 30 -11.21 11.90 -24.07
C PRO A 30 -11.50 10.52 -23.47
N VAL A 31 -11.02 9.49 -24.14
CA VAL A 31 -11.12 8.12 -23.64
C VAL A 31 -10.37 8.05 -22.31
N ALA A 32 -11.08 7.63 -21.26
CA ALA A 32 -10.51 7.50 -19.93
C ALA A 32 -9.32 6.52 -19.94
N LYS A 33 -8.27 6.89 -19.23
CA LYS A 33 -7.03 6.11 -19.08
C LYS A 33 -6.88 5.45 -17.72
N ASP A 34 -7.73 5.80 -16.74
CA ASP A 34 -7.78 5.17 -15.43
C ASP A 34 -9.22 5.21 -14.86
N ALA A 35 -9.56 4.24 -14.01
CA ALA A 35 -10.69 4.34 -13.09
C ALA A 35 -10.18 4.64 -11.67
N LEU A 36 -10.56 5.79 -11.13
CA LEU A 36 -10.33 6.14 -9.73
C LEU A 36 -11.51 5.70 -8.88
N VAL A 37 -11.27 4.86 -7.87
CA VAL A 37 -12.31 4.39 -6.93
C VAL A 37 -11.96 4.83 -5.52
N LEU A 38 -12.94 5.39 -4.82
CA LEU A 38 -12.91 5.68 -3.39
C LEU A 38 -13.73 4.64 -2.65
N MET A 39 -13.14 3.97 -1.66
CA MET A 39 -13.82 2.97 -0.84
C MET A 39 -13.61 3.29 0.64
N ALA A 40 -14.70 3.27 1.42
CA ALA A 40 -14.68 3.28 2.87
C ALA A 40 -14.49 1.86 3.39
N VAL A 41 -13.51 1.66 4.28
CA VAL A 41 -13.24 0.38 4.95
C VAL A 41 -13.36 0.56 6.45
N CYS A 42 -14.25 -0.21 7.08
CA CYS A 42 -14.46 -0.11 8.51
C CYS A 42 -13.30 -0.70 9.32
N VAL A 43 -12.75 0.09 10.26
CA VAL A 43 -11.66 -0.33 11.15
C VAL A 43 -12.15 -1.15 12.35
N ASN A 44 -13.33 -0.83 12.89
CA ASN A 44 -13.88 -1.46 14.11
C ASN A 44 -14.95 -2.55 13.82
N SER A 45 -15.33 -2.74 12.55
CA SER A 45 -16.26 -3.76 12.09
C SER A 45 -15.80 -4.35 10.75
N SER A 46 -16.61 -5.18 10.08
CA SER A 46 -16.21 -5.95 8.90
C SER A 46 -16.78 -5.45 7.57
N TRP A 47 -17.40 -4.27 7.55
CA TRP A 47 -17.97 -3.72 6.32
C TRP A 47 -16.96 -2.89 5.52
N LYS A 48 -17.14 -2.87 4.20
CA LYS A 48 -16.43 -2.01 3.25
C LYS A 48 -17.37 -1.66 2.10
N ILE A 49 -17.37 -0.40 1.66
CA ILE A 49 -18.34 0.10 0.68
C ILE A 49 -17.63 1.07 -0.29
N PRO A 50 -17.76 0.90 -1.61
CA PRO A 50 -17.32 1.91 -2.57
C PRO A 50 -18.17 3.18 -2.42
N CYS A 51 -17.52 4.31 -2.16
CA CYS A 51 -18.17 5.61 -1.97
C CYS A 51 -18.31 6.40 -3.27
N GLY A 52 -17.48 6.11 -4.27
CA GLY A 52 -17.55 6.75 -5.58
C GLY A 52 -16.49 6.22 -6.54
N TYR A 53 -16.77 6.36 -7.83
CA TYR A 53 -15.84 6.01 -8.91
C TYR A 53 -15.84 7.09 -9.99
N PHE A 54 -14.70 7.29 -10.64
CA PHE A 54 -14.49 8.31 -11.67
C PHE A 54 -13.62 7.73 -12.78
N PHE A 55 -14.10 7.79 -14.02
CA PHE A 55 -13.29 7.52 -15.20
C PHE A 55 -12.51 8.78 -15.56
N VAL A 56 -11.18 8.70 -15.60
CA VAL A 56 -10.31 9.87 -15.73
C VAL A 56 -9.26 9.66 -16.82
N ASP A 57 -8.95 10.71 -17.57
CA ASP A 57 -7.74 10.78 -18.41
C ASP A 57 -6.69 11.63 -17.69
N GLY A 58 -6.29 11.14 -16.50
CA GLY A 58 -5.44 11.88 -15.57
C GLY A 58 -6.20 12.89 -14.71
N LEU A 59 -5.61 13.18 -13.56
CA LEU A 59 -5.99 14.25 -12.65
C LEU A 59 -4.70 14.89 -12.13
N SER A 60 -4.77 16.11 -11.65
CA SER A 60 -3.73 16.73 -10.82
C SER A 60 -3.79 16.20 -9.38
N GLY A 61 -2.75 16.48 -8.59
CA GLY A 61 -2.76 16.17 -7.16
C GLY A 61 -3.85 16.94 -6.40
N SER A 62 -4.08 18.20 -6.75
CA SER A 62 -5.11 19.06 -6.14
C SER A 62 -6.53 18.60 -6.47
N GLU A 63 -6.80 18.18 -7.70
CA GLU A 63 -8.11 17.64 -8.08
C GLU A 63 -8.42 16.34 -7.32
N ARG A 64 -7.46 15.41 -7.24
CA ARG A 64 -7.63 14.20 -6.40
C ARG A 64 -7.87 14.56 -4.93
N ALA A 65 -7.12 15.53 -4.40
CA ALA A 65 -7.30 15.98 -3.02
C ALA A 65 -8.71 16.55 -2.78
N ASN A 66 -9.28 17.26 -3.76
CA ASN A 66 -10.65 17.77 -3.68
C ASN A 66 -11.69 16.64 -3.68
N LEU A 67 -11.50 15.60 -4.49
CA LEU A 67 -12.37 14.41 -4.47
C LEU A 67 -12.31 13.71 -3.11
N VAL A 68 -11.11 13.50 -2.57
CA VAL A 68 -10.91 12.90 -1.23
C VAL A 68 -11.56 13.75 -0.15
N LYS A 69 -11.32 15.07 -0.13
CA LYS A 69 -11.96 15.99 0.82
C LYS A 69 -13.48 15.90 0.74
N THR A 70 -14.04 15.86 -0.47
CA THR A 70 -15.50 15.75 -0.69
C THR A 70 -16.04 14.43 -0.14
N CYS A 71 -15.34 13.33 -0.38
CA CYS A 71 -15.71 12.02 0.16
C CYS A 71 -15.71 12.03 1.70
N ILE A 72 -14.65 12.56 2.31
CA ILE A 72 -14.56 12.66 3.78
C ILE A 72 -15.69 13.52 4.35
N LYS A 73 -16.02 14.66 3.73
CA LYS A 73 -17.13 15.50 4.16
C LYS A 73 -18.47 14.75 4.11
N LYS A 74 -18.77 14.08 3.01
CA LYS A 74 -20.01 13.30 2.86
C LYS A 74 -20.10 12.14 3.86
N LEU A 75 -18.99 11.49 4.16
CA LEU A 75 -18.92 10.45 5.20
C LEU A 75 -19.19 11.06 6.58
N ASN A 76 -18.61 12.23 6.88
CA ASN A 76 -18.85 12.93 8.12
C ASN A 76 -20.31 13.36 8.29
N ASP A 77 -20.96 13.82 7.21
CA ASP A 77 -22.38 14.22 7.20
C ASP A 77 -23.33 13.07 7.63
N VAL A 78 -22.94 11.82 7.36
CA VAL A 78 -23.70 10.62 7.76
C VAL A 78 -23.20 9.99 9.07
N GLY A 79 -22.32 10.69 9.80
CA GLY A 79 -21.80 10.26 11.10
C GLY A 79 -20.63 9.28 11.04
N VAL A 80 -20.00 9.10 9.88
CA VAL A 80 -18.77 8.28 9.74
C VAL A 80 -17.54 9.16 9.97
N ASP A 81 -16.73 8.78 10.95
CA ASP A 81 -15.46 9.46 11.27
C ASP A 81 -14.33 8.83 10.45
N VAL A 82 -13.70 9.59 9.56
CA VAL A 82 -12.60 9.07 8.74
C VAL A 82 -11.29 9.28 9.46
N VAL A 83 -10.65 8.18 9.87
CA VAL A 83 -9.43 8.20 10.69
C VAL A 83 -8.16 8.00 9.89
N SER A 84 -8.26 7.44 8.67
CA SER A 84 -7.08 7.19 7.84
C SER A 84 -7.37 7.22 6.33
N LEU A 85 -6.35 7.54 5.55
CA LEU A 85 -6.33 7.48 4.09
C LEU A 85 -5.20 6.58 3.61
N THR A 86 -5.51 5.63 2.75
CA THR A 86 -4.57 4.69 2.15
C THR A 86 -4.54 4.88 0.64
N CYS A 87 -3.33 5.00 0.07
CA CYS A 87 -3.14 5.06 -1.37
C CYS A 87 -1.81 4.39 -1.77
N ASP A 88 -1.66 4.10 -3.06
CA ASP A 88 -0.44 3.53 -3.62
C ASP A 88 0.65 4.61 -3.87
N GLY A 89 1.83 4.15 -4.29
CA GLY A 89 3.04 4.96 -4.43
C GLY A 89 3.28 5.85 -5.67
N PRO A 90 2.38 6.03 -6.66
CA PRO A 90 2.62 6.94 -7.78
C PRO A 90 2.86 8.39 -7.35
N SER A 91 3.62 9.14 -8.16
CA SER A 91 3.94 10.55 -7.89
C SER A 91 2.71 11.44 -7.76
N CYS A 92 1.61 11.12 -8.46
CA CYS A 92 0.35 11.85 -8.37
C CYS A 92 -0.30 11.74 -6.98
N HIS A 93 -0.16 10.62 -6.28
CA HIS A 93 -0.67 10.45 -4.92
C HIS A 93 0.18 11.17 -3.90
N PHE A 94 1.49 11.23 -4.09
CA PHE A 94 2.35 12.11 -3.29
C PHE A 94 1.96 13.58 -3.44
N ALA A 95 1.66 14.03 -4.66
CA ALA A 95 1.16 15.38 -4.90
C ALA A 95 -0.20 15.64 -4.23
N MET A 96 -1.12 14.66 -4.29
CA MET A 96 -2.41 14.72 -3.59
C MET A 96 -2.24 14.86 -2.08
N LEU A 97 -1.38 14.04 -1.47
CA LEU A 97 -1.14 14.06 -0.03
C LEU A 97 -0.53 15.40 0.42
N LYS A 98 0.40 15.94 -0.37
CA LYS A 98 0.92 17.30 -0.14
C LYS A 98 -0.19 18.35 -0.23
N ALA A 99 -1.10 18.24 -1.19
CA ALA A 99 -2.25 19.14 -1.33
C ALA A 99 -3.32 18.97 -0.22
N LEU A 100 -3.37 17.80 0.44
CA LEU A 100 -4.16 17.57 1.64
C LEU A 100 -3.52 18.19 2.89
N GLY A 101 -2.21 18.46 2.88
CA GLY A 101 -1.46 19.05 3.98
C GLY A 101 -0.46 18.10 4.67
N ALA A 102 -0.27 16.88 4.15
CA ALA A 102 0.69 15.93 4.72
C ALA A 102 2.13 16.27 4.31
N CYS A 103 3.07 16.19 5.27
CA CYS A 103 4.50 16.34 5.00
C CYS A 103 5.14 14.96 4.80
N LEU A 104 5.68 14.72 3.60
CA LEU A 104 6.30 13.44 3.22
C LEU A 104 7.83 13.51 3.15
N GLU A 105 8.42 14.59 3.67
CA GLU A 105 9.87 14.75 3.72
C GLU A 105 10.42 13.96 4.92
N PRO A 106 11.46 13.12 4.76
CA PRO A 106 11.90 12.18 5.80
C PRO A 106 12.24 12.81 7.15
N GLY A 107 12.87 13.99 7.17
CA GLY A 107 13.27 14.70 8.39
C GLY A 107 12.11 15.38 9.13
N THR A 108 11.03 15.70 8.43
CA THR A 108 9.84 16.40 8.96
C THR A 108 8.57 15.62 8.68
N LEU A 109 8.69 14.28 8.58
CA LEU A 109 7.62 13.40 8.13
C LEU A 109 6.40 13.54 9.04
N GLN A 110 5.32 14.08 8.50
CA GLN A 110 4.01 14.17 9.16
C GLN A 110 3.02 13.47 8.24
N PRO A 111 2.84 12.14 8.44
CA PRO A 111 2.02 11.33 7.56
C PRO A 111 0.53 11.47 7.94
N TYR A 112 0.09 12.69 8.22
CA TYR A 112 -1.28 13.00 8.56
C TYR A 112 -1.64 14.40 8.06
N PHE A 113 -2.93 14.65 7.94
CA PHE A 113 -3.48 15.96 7.62
C PHE A 113 -4.74 16.22 8.45
N SER A 114 -5.07 17.49 8.66
CA SER A 114 -6.25 17.87 9.46
C SER A 114 -7.54 17.43 8.78
N HIS A 115 -8.47 16.90 9.57
CA HIS A 115 -9.76 16.45 9.09
C HIS A 115 -10.53 17.65 8.48
N PRO A 116 -11.08 17.54 7.25
CA PRO A 116 -11.70 18.67 6.55
C PRO A 116 -12.90 19.32 7.27
N MET A 117 -13.52 18.63 8.22
CA MET A 117 -14.63 19.12 9.04
C MET A 117 -14.25 19.38 10.50
N ASP A 118 -13.09 18.91 10.95
CA ASP A 118 -12.65 19.04 12.34
C ASP A 118 -11.13 19.22 12.41
N PRO A 119 -10.62 20.46 12.50
CA PRO A 119 -9.19 20.74 12.55
C PRO A 119 -8.45 20.08 13.72
N LYS A 120 -9.17 19.62 14.76
CA LYS A 120 -8.58 18.94 15.92
C LYS A 120 -8.30 17.46 15.66
N LYS A 121 -8.90 16.89 14.61
CA LYS A 121 -8.68 15.50 14.20
C LYS A 121 -7.67 15.42 13.07
N ASN A 122 -6.89 14.34 13.08
CA ASN A 122 -5.91 14.04 12.05
C ASN A 122 -6.30 12.76 11.31
N VAL A 123 -6.17 12.78 9.99
CA VAL A 123 -6.33 11.61 9.13
C VAL A 123 -4.95 11.06 8.83
N ALA A 124 -4.62 9.88 9.37
CA ALA A 124 -3.32 9.23 9.20
C ALA A 124 -3.18 8.59 7.81
N ARG A 125 -1.97 8.57 7.23
CA ARG A 125 -1.71 7.97 5.92
C ARG A 125 -1.06 6.60 6.01
N HIS A 126 -1.60 5.60 5.33
CA HIS A 126 -0.86 4.36 5.05
C HIS A 126 -0.43 4.31 3.58
N LEU A 127 0.83 3.96 3.30
CA LEU A 127 1.28 3.67 1.93
C LEU A 127 1.68 2.21 1.84
N SER A 128 0.99 1.47 0.99
CA SER A 128 1.32 0.06 0.72
C SER A 128 2.42 0.06 -0.35
N TYR A 129 3.67 -0.23 0.02
CA TYR A 129 4.73 -0.41 -0.96
C TYR A 129 5.60 -1.61 -0.59
N VAL A 130 6.09 -2.32 -1.61
CA VAL A 130 7.03 -3.42 -1.41
C VAL A 130 8.36 -3.15 -2.13
N GLY A 131 9.44 -3.24 -1.35
CA GLY A 131 10.82 -2.86 -1.68
C GLY A 131 11.55 -3.69 -2.74
N GLU A 132 10.91 -4.71 -3.32
CA GLU A 132 11.58 -5.66 -4.24
C GLU A 132 12.22 -4.98 -5.44
N ASN A 133 11.52 -4.04 -6.06
CA ASN A 133 12.01 -3.33 -7.24
C ASN A 133 13.33 -2.58 -6.98
N THR A 134 13.64 -2.27 -5.72
CA THR A 134 14.89 -1.57 -5.40
C THR A 134 16.05 -2.52 -5.16
N LEU A 135 15.85 -3.63 -4.43
CA LEU A 135 16.90 -4.62 -4.16
C LEU A 135 17.22 -5.52 -5.37
N GLY A 136 16.22 -5.84 -6.19
CA GLY A 136 16.44 -6.59 -7.43
C GLY A 136 17.13 -5.79 -8.54
N GLU A 137 16.96 -4.46 -8.57
CA GLU A 137 17.65 -3.56 -9.53
C GLU A 137 19.00 -3.06 -8.99
N LYS A 138 19.11 -2.79 -7.69
CA LYS A 138 20.35 -2.41 -7.01
C LYS A 138 20.91 -3.65 -6.34
N HIS A 139 21.84 -4.30 -7.02
CA HIS A 139 22.55 -5.49 -6.52
C HIS A 139 23.16 -5.28 -5.12
N ILE A 140 23.50 -4.04 -4.75
CA ILE A 140 24.14 -3.71 -3.48
C ILE A 140 23.47 -2.50 -2.81
N LEU A 141 23.11 -2.67 -1.54
CA LEU A 141 22.81 -1.59 -0.58
C LEU A 141 23.85 -1.61 0.55
N ILE A 142 23.96 -0.50 1.27
CA ILE A 142 24.80 -0.39 2.45
C ILE A 142 23.91 -0.14 3.66
N ASP A 143 24.07 -0.92 4.71
CA ASP A 143 23.29 -0.79 5.93
C ASP A 143 23.73 0.41 6.79
N LYS A 144 23.03 0.67 7.89
CA LYS A 144 23.34 1.78 8.79
C LYS A 144 24.74 1.67 9.42
N ASP A 145 25.27 0.45 9.54
CA ASP A 145 26.54 0.11 10.16
C ASP A 145 27.69 0.08 9.12
N GLY A 146 27.39 0.28 7.83
CA GLY A 146 28.37 0.28 6.74
C GLY A 146 28.53 -1.07 6.03
N GLU A 147 27.74 -2.07 6.41
CA GLU A 147 27.83 -3.42 5.88
C GLU A 147 27.08 -3.59 4.55
N LYS A 148 27.59 -4.46 3.69
CA LYS A 148 27.02 -4.67 2.35
C LYS A 148 25.84 -5.64 2.40
N ILE A 149 24.72 -5.20 1.86
CA ILE A 149 23.54 -6.02 1.59
C ILE A 149 23.59 -6.38 0.11
N CYS A 150 23.57 -7.66 -0.22
CA CYS A 150 23.72 -8.14 -1.59
C CYS A 150 22.55 -9.02 -2.03
N TRP A 151 21.93 -8.66 -3.16
CA TRP A 151 20.88 -9.48 -3.77
C TRP A 151 21.39 -10.84 -4.25
N ASP A 152 22.68 -10.95 -4.55
CA ASP A 152 23.29 -12.15 -5.11
C ASP A 152 23.20 -13.35 -4.16
N TYR A 153 23.07 -13.15 -2.84
CA TYR A 153 22.82 -14.24 -1.90
C TYR A 153 21.47 -14.92 -2.13
N THR A 154 20.42 -14.14 -2.45
CA THR A 154 19.11 -14.68 -2.80
C THR A 154 19.18 -15.48 -4.12
N VAL A 155 19.92 -14.97 -5.09
CA VAL A 155 20.17 -15.66 -6.37
C VAL A 155 20.96 -16.95 -6.16
N ALA A 156 22.00 -16.92 -5.31
CA ALA A 156 22.82 -18.07 -4.99
C ALA A 156 22.00 -19.15 -4.26
N LEU A 157 21.11 -18.77 -3.34
CA LEU A 157 20.22 -19.69 -2.66
C LEU A 157 19.26 -20.37 -3.65
N GLU A 158 18.65 -19.61 -4.55
CA GLU A 158 17.74 -20.17 -5.56
C GLU A 158 18.47 -21.17 -6.48
N LYS A 159 19.67 -20.82 -6.94
CA LYS A 159 20.51 -21.71 -7.76
C LYS A 159 20.90 -22.98 -7.01
N LEU A 160 21.30 -22.88 -5.74
CA LEU A 160 21.66 -24.03 -4.91
C LEU A 160 20.47 -24.96 -4.76
N GLN A 161 19.29 -24.45 -4.38
CA GLN A 161 18.10 -25.25 -4.18
C GLN A 161 17.63 -25.95 -5.47
N ASN A 162 17.74 -25.29 -6.62
CA ASN A 162 17.43 -25.92 -7.90
C ASN A 162 18.44 -27.01 -8.27
N LYS A 163 19.73 -26.79 -8.00
CA LYS A 163 20.79 -27.76 -8.31
C LYS A 163 20.63 -29.03 -7.48
N GLU A 164 20.36 -28.89 -6.18
CA GLU A 164 20.22 -30.03 -5.26
C GLU A 164 18.83 -30.69 -5.36
N GLY A 165 17.86 -30.05 -6.01
CA GLY A 165 16.47 -30.54 -6.09
C GLY A 165 15.70 -30.46 -4.76
N LEU A 166 16.27 -29.82 -3.73
CA LEU A 166 15.71 -29.68 -2.39
C LEU A 166 15.60 -28.20 -1.98
N ARG A 167 14.55 -27.88 -1.21
CA ARG A 167 14.35 -26.53 -0.65
C ARG A 167 14.49 -26.53 0.87
N LEU A 168 15.12 -25.49 1.41
CA LEU A 168 15.28 -25.25 2.84
C LEU A 168 14.03 -24.56 3.41
N ASP A 169 12.88 -25.23 3.31
CA ASP A 169 11.57 -24.81 3.84
C ASP A 169 11.16 -23.36 3.52
N ASN A 170 11.49 -22.89 2.32
CA ASN A 170 11.10 -21.58 1.82
C ASN A 170 10.41 -21.69 0.45
N LYS A 171 9.67 -20.64 0.09
CA LYS A 171 8.91 -20.57 -1.16
C LYS A 171 9.72 -19.97 -2.32
N LEU A 172 11.02 -19.72 -2.14
CA LEU A 172 11.86 -19.10 -3.15
C LEU A 172 11.94 -19.97 -4.41
N LYS A 173 11.77 -19.32 -5.56
CA LYS A 173 11.69 -19.93 -6.90
C LYS A 173 12.27 -18.95 -7.92
N LEU A 174 12.60 -19.44 -9.11
CA LEU A 174 13.09 -18.63 -10.22
C LEU A 174 12.19 -17.43 -10.56
N ALA A 175 10.88 -17.55 -10.36
CA ALA A 175 9.94 -16.44 -10.55
C ALA A 175 10.23 -15.22 -9.66
N HIS A 176 10.78 -15.44 -8.46
CA HIS A 176 11.20 -14.38 -7.53
C HIS A 176 12.49 -13.69 -8.00
N ILE A 177 13.39 -14.45 -8.63
CA ILE A 177 14.62 -13.90 -9.20
C ILE A 177 14.31 -13.14 -10.49
N LYS A 178 13.41 -13.68 -11.31
CA LYS A 178 12.89 -13.07 -12.54
C LYS A 178 11.75 -12.09 -12.26
N TRP A 179 11.90 -11.26 -11.23
CA TRP A 179 10.88 -10.31 -10.76
C TRP A 179 10.41 -9.36 -11.87
N TRP A 180 11.26 -9.02 -12.84
CA TRP A 180 10.90 -8.14 -13.97
C TRP A 180 9.75 -8.71 -14.83
N GLN A 181 9.56 -10.03 -14.82
CA GLN A 181 8.45 -10.69 -15.53
C GLN A 181 7.14 -10.64 -14.74
N GLN A 182 7.19 -10.40 -13.43
CA GLN A 182 6.03 -10.43 -12.51
C GLN A 182 6.04 -9.25 -11.54
N LYS A 183 6.43 -8.06 -12.02
CA LYS A 183 6.65 -6.83 -11.23
C LYS A 183 5.47 -6.39 -10.35
N MET A 184 4.25 -6.74 -10.74
CA MET A 184 3.01 -6.40 -10.02
C MET A 184 2.61 -7.43 -8.95
N LYS A 185 3.31 -8.56 -8.85
CA LYS A 185 2.98 -9.62 -7.89
C LYS A 185 3.66 -9.39 -6.55
N VAL A 186 3.01 -8.56 -5.73
CA VAL A 186 3.42 -8.20 -4.37
C VAL A 186 3.68 -9.41 -3.46
N ASN A 187 3.00 -10.54 -3.72
CA ASN A 187 3.21 -11.77 -2.96
C ASN A 187 4.57 -12.46 -3.21
N LEU A 188 5.16 -12.33 -4.41
CA LEU A 188 6.54 -12.76 -4.65
C LEU A 188 7.49 -11.90 -3.83
N ALA A 189 7.18 -10.60 -3.78
CA ALA A 189 7.92 -9.62 -3.04
C ALA A 189 8.00 -9.83 -1.55
N ALA A 190 6.86 -10.13 -0.92
CA ALA A 190 6.85 -10.51 0.47
C ALA A 190 7.61 -11.83 0.72
N GLN A 191 7.59 -12.79 -0.21
CA GLN A 191 8.21 -14.11 -0.02
C GLN A 191 9.75 -14.06 -0.02
N VAL A 192 10.34 -13.20 -0.84
CA VAL A 192 11.78 -12.94 -0.84
C VAL A 192 12.23 -12.40 0.52
N PHE A 193 11.46 -11.50 1.11
CA PHE A 193 11.76 -10.91 2.41
C PHE A 193 11.34 -11.78 3.60
N SER A 194 11.08 -13.08 3.41
CA SER A 194 10.62 -13.92 4.51
C SER A 194 11.74 -14.41 5.43
N SER A 195 11.42 -14.61 6.72
CA SER A 195 12.36 -15.22 7.68
C SER A 195 12.86 -16.60 7.23
N SER A 196 12.06 -17.36 6.48
CA SER A 196 12.48 -18.66 5.93
C SER A 196 13.65 -18.53 4.94
N VAL A 197 13.63 -17.51 4.07
CA VAL A 197 14.73 -17.22 3.15
C VAL A 197 15.96 -16.74 3.91
N ALA A 198 15.79 -15.86 4.90
CA ALA A 198 16.89 -15.40 5.74
C ALA A 198 17.57 -16.56 6.50
N ASN A 199 16.78 -17.44 7.11
CA ASN A 199 17.30 -18.59 7.84
C ASN A 199 18.03 -19.57 6.90
N ALA A 200 17.53 -19.76 5.68
CA ALA A 200 18.22 -20.60 4.69
C ALA A 200 19.58 -20.01 4.26
N ILE A 201 19.65 -18.70 4.01
CA ILE A 201 20.92 -18.00 3.72
C ILE A 201 21.87 -18.12 4.91
N GLU A 202 21.38 -17.88 6.12
CA GLU A 202 22.16 -17.97 7.36
C GLU A 202 22.69 -19.39 7.61
N TYR A 203 21.87 -20.42 7.38
CA TYR A 203 22.26 -21.82 7.49
C TYR A 203 23.37 -22.19 6.48
N CYS A 204 23.23 -21.74 5.23
CA CYS A 204 24.26 -21.94 4.21
C CYS A 204 25.60 -21.29 4.56
N ASN A 205 25.57 -20.13 5.22
CA ASN A 205 26.77 -19.42 5.66
C ASN A 205 27.39 -20.06 6.93
N LYS A 206 26.60 -20.25 7.99
CA LYS A 206 27.11 -20.63 9.32
C LYS A 206 27.33 -22.13 9.50
N GLU A 207 26.37 -22.94 9.04
CA GLU A 207 26.40 -24.40 9.26
C GLU A 207 27.10 -25.12 8.10
N LEU A 208 26.71 -24.81 6.86
CA LEU A 208 27.31 -25.44 5.67
C LEU A 208 28.63 -24.79 5.25
N LYS A 209 28.93 -23.58 5.74
CA LYS A 209 30.17 -22.83 5.45
C LYS A 209 30.47 -22.69 3.97
N LEU A 210 29.42 -22.48 3.18
CA LEU A 210 29.50 -22.36 1.73
C LEU A 210 30.10 -20.99 1.34
N PRO A 211 31.21 -20.94 0.57
CA PRO A 211 31.94 -19.70 0.28
C PRO A 211 31.07 -18.60 -0.34
N GLN A 212 30.10 -18.97 -1.17
CA GLN A 212 29.21 -18.02 -1.84
C GLN A 212 28.20 -17.31 -0.92
N PHE A 213 28.11 -17.71 0.35
CA PHE A 213 27.23 -17.07 1.35
C PHE A 213 28.02 -16.37 2.47
N GLN A 214 29.34 -16.36 2.41
CA GLN A 214 30.19 -15.67 3.38
C GLN A 214 29.92 -14.15 3.35
N GLY A 215 29.71 -13.53 4.51
CA GLY A 215 29.40 -12.10 4.59
C GLY A 215 27.91 -11.76 4.33
N SER A 216 27.01 -12.74 4.46
CA SER A 216 25.57 -12.55 4.22
C SER A 216 24.81 -11.95 5.41
N GLU A 217 25.46 -11.70 6.53
CA GLU A 217 24.86 -11.30 7.81
C GLU A 217 23.99 -10.04 7.69
N ALA A 218 24.48 -9.01 6.98
CA ALA A 218 23.72 -7.79 6.76
C ALA A 218 22.48 -8.00 5.89
N THR A 219 22.55 -8.92 4.93
CA THR A 219 21.41 -9.29 4.08
C THR A 219 20.36 -10.08 4.87
N VAL A 220 20.79 -11.04 5.69
CA VAL A 220 19.93 -11.79 6.61
C VAL A 220 19.22 -10.85 7.59
N LYS A 221 19.95 -9.88 8.16
CA LYS A 221 19.41 -8.85 9.06
C LYS A 221 18.36 -7.99 8.37
N LEU A 222 18.63 -7.52 7.16
CA LEU A 222 17.65 -6.77 6.35
C LEU A 222 16.38 -7.59 6.13
N ILE A 223 16.50 -8.84 5.67
CA ILE A 223 15.35 -9.69 5.35
C ILE A 223 14.49 -9.92 6.60
N LYS A 224 15.10 -10.30 7.73
CA LYS A 224 14.37 -10.49 9.01
C LYS A 224 13.71 -9.20 9.52
N LEU A 225 14.31 -8.04 9.27
CA LEU A 225 13.76 -6.75 9.64
C LEU A 225 12.53 -6.38 8.80
N PHE A 226 12.56 -6.65 7.49
CA PHE A 226 11.40 -6.42 6.64
C PHE A 226 10.28 -7.44 6.89
N ASP A 227 10.60 -8.71 7.16
CA ASP A 227 9.61 -9.75 7.50
C ASP A 227 8.75 -9.34 8.71
N GLY A 228 9.39 -9.00 9.83
CA GLY A 228 8.67 -8.59 11.03
C GLY A 228 7.94 -7.25 10.85
N LEU A 229 8.51 -6.33 10.05
CA LEU A 229 7.82 -5.09 9.69
C LEU A 229 6.54 -5.38 8.90
N PHE A 230 6.59 -6.27 7.91
CA PHE A 230 5.40 -6.69 7.17
C PHE A 230 4.38 -7.38 8.06
N ASP A 231 4.80 -8.25 8.97
CA ASP A 231 3.91 -8.93 9.90
C ASP A 231 3.16 -7.93 10.79
N ILE A 232 3.86 -6.92 11.33
CA ILE A 232 3.24 -5.87 12.15
C ILE A 232 2.30 -4.98 11.33
N LEU A 233 2.70 -4.60 10.11
CA LEU A 233 1.89 -3.73 9.23
C LEU A 233 0.76 -4.47 8.52
N ASN A 234 0.67 -5.80 8.65
CA ASN A 234 -0.34 -6.65 8.01
C ASN A 234 -1.01 -7.63 8.99
N SER A 235 -1.23 -7.21 10.23
CA SER A 235 -1.92 -7.98 11.27
C SER A 235 -3.40 -8.13 10.95
N ARG A 236 -3.89 -9.39 10.93
CA ARG A 236 -5.24 -9.79 10.48
C ARG A 236 -5.99 -10.67 11.47
N ASN A 237 -5.27 -11.44 12.29
CA ASN A 237 -5.84 -12.57 13.03
C ASN A 237 -5.82 -12.27 14.53
N PRO A 238 -6.98 -12.31 15.22
CA PRO A 238 -7.05 -12.06 16.67
C PRO A 238 -6.21 -13.01 17.51
N CYS A 239 -6.00 -14.25 17.02
CA CYS A 239 -5.28 -15.30 17.73
C CYS A 239 -3.81 -15.42 17.28
N ALA A 240 -3.34 -14.56 16.37
CA ALA A 240 -1.96 -14.58 15.95
C ALA A 240 -1.01 -14.18 17.09
N LYS A 241 0.23 -14.67 17.02
CA LYS A 241 1.28 -14.47 18.02
C LYS A 241 2.45 -13.70 17.41
N GLY A 242 3.30 -13.16 18.28
CA GLY A 242 4.48 -12.39 17.87
C GLY A 242 4.09 -11.16 17.06
N TYR A 243 4.85 -10.87 16.00
CA TYR A 243 4.64 -9.70 15.15
C TYR A 243 3.36 -9.75 14.31
N LYS A 244 2.71 -10.91 14.17
CA LYS A 244 1.42 -11.05 13.50
C LYS A 244 0.22 -10.79 14.41
N ALA A 245 0.45 -10.65 15.72
CA ALA A 245 -0.61 -10.42 16.69
C ALA A 245 -1.33 -9.08 16.44
N PRO A 246 -2.56 -8.88 16.95
CA PRO A 246 -3.16 -7.57 17.01
C PRO A 246 -2.27 -6.61 17.82
N LEU A 247 -2.30 -5.32 17.53
CA LEU A 247 -1.61 -4.33 18.34
C LEU A 247 -2.48 -3.97 19.54
N LEU A 248 -2.00 -4.23 20.75
CA LEU A 248 -2.66 -3.91 22.02
C LEU A 248 -1.74 -3.05 22.88
N VAL A 249 -2.31 -2.33 23.85
CA VAL A 249 -1.50 -1.65 24.87
C VAL A 249 -0.62 -2.66 25.62
N ALA A 250 -1.15 -3.85 25.92
CA ALA A 250 -0.45 -4.90 26.66
C ALA A 250 0.79 -5.46 25.95
N ASN A 251 0.85 -5.44 24.61
CA ASN A 251 2.00 -5.93 23.84
C ASN A 251 2.80 -4.80 23.18
N LYS A 252 2.51 -3.52 23.50
CA LYS A 252 3.20 -2.35 22.96
C LYS A 252 4.71 -2.42 23.16
N SER A 253 5.16 -2.88 24.32
CA SER A 253 6.59 -3.05 24.63
C SER A 253 7.32 -4.02 23.69
N VAL A 254 6.62 -4.86 22.93
CA VAL A 254 7.21 -5.80 21.98
C VAL A 254 7.35 -5.18 20.59
N TRP A 255 6.28 -4.63 20.04
CA TRP A 255 6.29 -4.14 18.65
C TRP A 255 6.77 -2.69 18.54
N ASP A 256 6.57 -1.85 19.55
CA ASP A 256 6.91 -0.42 19.48
C ASP A 256 8.42 -0.16 19.32
N PRO A 257 9.30 -0.84 20.10
CA PRO A 257 10.75 -0.71 19.92
C PRO A 257 11.22 -1.33 18.60
N TYR A 258 10.56 -2.40 18.14
CA TYR A 258 10.88 -3.01 16.86
C TYR A 258 10.61 -2.05 15.70
N LEU A 259 9.46 -1.37 15.71
CA LEU A 259 9.12 -0.36 14.72
C LEU A 259 10.09 0.83 14.75
N ASP A 260 10.57 1.27 15.91
CA ASP A 260 11.60 2.32 16.00
C ASP A 260 12.94 1.86 15.41
N ASN A 261 13.35 0.63 15.72
CA ASN A 261 14.54 0.05 15.11
C ASN A 261 14.41 -0.06 13.59
N ALA A 262 13.26 -0.53 13.09
CA ALA A 262 12.98 -0.61 11.66
C ALA A 262 12.99 0.77 11.01
N TYR A 263 12.38 1.77 11.63
CA TYR A 263 12.38 3.16 11.15
C TYR A 263 13.80 3.70 11.01
N ASN A 264 14.61 3.60 12.07
CA ASN A 264 15.98 4.10 12.08
C ASN A 264 16.89 3.35 11.10
N TYR A 265 16.70 2.03 10.99
CA TYR A 265 17.44 1.22 10.04
C TYR A 265 17.12 1.62 8.59
N ILE A 266 15.83 1.76 8.24
CA ILE A 266 15.37 2.19 6.90
C ILE A 266 15.86 3.60 6.58
N LEU A 267 15.85 4.51 7.56
CA LEU A 267 16.35 5.87 7.40
C LEU A 267 17.84 5.90 7.07
N GLY A 268 18.63 5.00 7.67
CA GLY A 268 20.08 4.89 7.49
C GLY A 268 20.54 4.07 6.28
N LEU A 269 19.63 3.42 5.54
CA LEU A 269 19.98 2.65 4.34
C LEU A 269 20.58 3.56 3.26
N LYS A 270 21.67 3.11 2.64
CA LYS A 270 22.39 3.84 1.59
C LYS A 270 22.50 3.03 0.30
N SER A 271 22.64 3.73 -0.83
CA SER A 271 23.06 3.14 -2.09
C SER A 271 24.53 2.70 -2.01
N ALA A 272 24.99 1.92 -2.99
CA ALA A 272 26.41 1.58 -3.15
C ALA A 272 27.32 2.82 -3.22
N ASP A 273 26.78 3.91 -3.74
CA ASP A 273 27.40 5.23 -3.88
C ASP A 273 27.31 6.09 -2.60
N GLY A 274 26.78 5.53 -1.50
CA GLY A 274 26.73 6.16 -0.18
C GLY A 274 25.57 7.13 0.04
N GLN A 275 24.71 7.36 -0.96
CA GLN A 275 23.54 8.23 -0.83
C GLN A 275 22.43 7.55 -0.05
N LEU A 276 21.78 8.27 0.87
CA LEU A 276 20.64 7.75 1.63
C LEU A 276 19.49 7.37 0.70
N MET A 277 18.93 6.16 0.86
CA MET A 277 17.94 5.62 -0.08
C MET A 277 16.68 6.48 -0.19
N HIS A 278 16.29 7.15 0.91
CA HIS A 278 15.15 8.07 0.95
C HIS A 278 15.38 9.42 0.25
N THR A 279 16.59 9.73 -0.22
CA THR A 279 16.88 10.93 -1.03
C THR A 279 17.04 10.61 -2.52
N THR A 280 17.25 9.35 -2.87
CA THR A 280 17.43 8.91 -4.26
C THR A 280 16.15 9.02 -5.09
N ARG A 281 16.27 8.81 -6.41
CA ARG A 281 15.11 8.68 -7.32
C ARG A 281 14.19 7.49 -6.96
N ARG A 282 14.66 6.52 -6.16
CA ARG A 282 13.91 5.34 -5.70
C ARG A 282 13.36 5.50 -4.27
N LYS A 283 13.32 6.72 -3.74
CA LYS A 283 12.89 7.02 -2.37
C LYS A 283 11.47 6.60 -2.00
N THR A 284 10.56 6.49 -2.97
CA THR A 284 9.12 6.26 -2.76
C THR A 284 8.83 5.12 -1.79
N GLY A 285 9.50 3.97 -1.97
CA GLY A 285 9.26 2.81 -1.12
C GLY A 285 9.72 3.00 0.32
N PHE A 286 10.91 3.56 0.51
CA PHE A 286 11.46 3.84 1.82
C PHE A 286 10.61 4.88 2.56
N ILE A 287 10.21 5.96 1.89
CA ILE A 287 9.28 6.96 2.45
C ILE A 287 7.93 6.31 2.78
N GLY A 288 7.47 5.36 1.96
CA GLY A 288 6.29 4.56 2.21
C GLY A 288 6.33 3.84 3.56
N PHE A 289 7.38 3.06 3.80
CA PHE A 289 7.58 2.36 5.07
C PHE A 289 7.72 3.31 6.26
N LEU A 290 8.55 4.35 6.14
CA LEU A 290 8.73 5.33 7.22
C LEU A 290 7.39 5.99 7.61
N ALA A 291 6.56 6.33 6.61
CA ALA A 291 5.24 6.88 6.85
C ALA A 291 4.30 5.84 7.46
N ALA A 292 4.30 4.60 6.98
CA ALA A 292 3.45 3.54 7.52
C ALA A 292 3.75 3.27 9.01
N VAL A 293 5.04 3.19 9.37
CA VAL A 293 5.47 3.06 10.76
C VAL A 293 4.96 4.22 11.60
N LYS A 294 5.20 5.46 11.16
CA LYS A 294 4.82 6.65 11.93
C LYS A 294 3.30 6.81 12.02
N SER A 295 2.55 6.48 10.97
CA SER A 295 1.09 6.51 10.98
C SER A 295 0.47 5.47 11.89
N ILE A 296 1.01 4.25 11.92
CA ILE A 296 0.54 3.19 12.82
C ILE A 296 0.82 3.61 14.27
N LYS A 297 2.05 4.02 14.59
CA LYS A 297 2.45 4.38 15.95
C LYS A 297 1.75 5.63 16.48
N ALA A 298 1.96 6.76 15.80
CA ALA A 298 1.61 8.08 16.31
C ALA A 298 0.20 8.56 15.91
N GLY A 299 -0.40 7.92 14.90
CA GLY A 299 -1.75 8.22 14.45
C GLY A 299 -2.74 7.15 14.91
N GLN A 300 -2.77 6.04 14.19
CA GLN A 300 -3.83 5.03 14.29
C GLN A 300 -3.86 4.34 15.65
N PHE A 301 -2.73 3.84 16.16
CA PHE A 301 -2.71 3.14 17.44
C PHE A 301 -3.01 4.11 18.61
N HIS A 302 -2.40 5.29 18.59
CA HIS A 302 -2.61 6.30 19.63
C HIS A 302 -4.08 6.70 19.73
N GLU A 303 -4.69 7.08 18.60
CA GLU A 303 -6.07 7.59 18.57
C GLU A 303 -7.12 6.50 18.77
N LEU A 304 -6.88 5.29 18.24
CA LEU A 304 -7.90 4.25 18.22
C LEU A 304 -7.82 3.29 19.41
N VAL A 305 -6.66 3.13 20.05
CA VAL A 305 -6.42 2.11 21.07
C VAL A 305 -5.81 2.65 22.37
N GLU A 306 -4.87 3.59 22.29
CA GLU A 306 -4.08 3.98 23.48
C GLU A 306 -4.73 5.07 24.35
N ARG A 307 -5.38 6.05 23.73
CA ARG A 307 -5.96 7.19 24.47
C ARG A 307 -7.06 6.75 25.45
N ALA A 308 -7.30 7.55 26.50
CA ALA A 308 -8.25 7.20 27.56
C ALA A 308 -9.68 6.91 27.05
N GLU A 309 -10.11 7.60 26.00
CA GLU A 309 -11.42 7.43 25.33
C GLU A 309 -11.26 6.75 23.95
N ALA A 310 -10.35 5.78 23.87
CA ALA A 310 -10.09 5.03 22.65
C ALA A 310 -11.31 4.14 22.30
N PRO A 311 -11.76 4.15 21.03
CA PRO A 311 -12.91 3.35 20.59
C PRO A 311 -12.62 1.84 20.46
N MET A 312 -11.35 1.42 20.46
CA MET A 312 -10.95 0.04 20.16
C MET A 312 -10.03 -0.54 21.24
N LYS A 313 -10.14 -1.86 21.48
CA LYS A 313 -9.26 -2.59 22.43
C LYS A 313 -7.93 -3.02 21.81
N TYR A 314 -7.90 -3.15 20.49
CA TYR A 314 -6.75 -3.57 19.72
C TYR A 314 -6.86 -3.06 18.28
N LEU A 315 -5.75 -3.04 17.55
CA LEU A 315 -5.70 -2.61 16.16
C LEU A 315 -5.29 -3.77 15.24
N PHE A 316 -6.05 -3.96 14.15
CA PHE A 316 -5.62 -4.76 13.01
C PHE A 316 -5.06 -3.82 11.94
N SER A 317 -3.74 -3.79 11.78
CA SER A 317 -3.07 -2.93 10.79
C SER A 317 -3.49 -3.23 9.35
N TYR A 318 -3.95 -4.46 9.06
CA TYR A 318 -4.52 -4.81 7.75
C TYR A 318 -5.76 -4.00 7.36
N LYS A 319 -6.48 -3.43 8.33
CA LYS A 319 -7.62 -2.55 8.04
C LYS A 319 -7.22 -1.30 7.26
N PHE A 320 -5.94 -0.92 7.32
CA PHE A 320 -5.38 0.23 6.60
C PHE A 320 -4.67 -0.18 5.30
N SER A 321 -4.74 -1.44 4.89
CA SER A 321 -4.11 -1.92 3.66
C SER A 321 -4.94 -1.57 2.42
N GLN A 322 -4.28 -1.35 1.28
CA GLN A 322 -4.97 -1.16 0.00
C GLN A 322 -5.56 -2.45 -0.58
N ASP A 323 -5.21 -3.63 -0.03
CA ASP A 323 -5.70 -4.94 -0.48
C ASP A 323 -7.24 -4.97 -0.57
N HIS A 324 -7.95 -4.20 0.26
CA HIS A 324 -9.42 -4.13 0.21
C HIS A 324 -9.96 -3.67 -1.14
N LEU A 325 -9.28 -2.70 -1.76
CA LEU A 325 -9.57 -2.20 -3.10
C LEU A 325 -9.07 -3.14 -4.18
N GLU A 326 -7.86 -3.68 -4.05
CA GLU A 326 -7.31 -4.62 -5.05
C GLU A 326 -8.21 -5.86 -5.19
N LEU A 327 -8.67 -6.42 -4.07
CA LEU A 327 -9.59 -7.56 -4.07
C LEU A 327 -10.96 -7.21 -4.68
N PHE A 328 -11.39 -5.96 -4.55
CA PHE A 328 -12.65 -5.50 -5.17
C PHE A 328 -12.53 -5.41 -6.70
N PHE A 329 -11.40 -4.93 -7.22
CA PHE A 329 -11.14 -4.93 -8.66
C PHE A 329 -11.02 -6.35 -9.23
N VAL A 330 -10.27 -7.23 -8.56
CA VAL A 330 -10.16 -8.64 -8.98
C VAL A 330 -11.53 -9.32 -9.09
N GLN A 331 -12.44 -9.04 -8.16
CA GLN A 331 -13.81 -9.58 -8.23
C GLN A 331 -14.62 -9.00 -9.39
N SER A 332 -14.43 -7.71 -9.69
CA SER A 332 -15.09 -7.04 -10.80
C SER A 332 -14.62 -7.60 -12.14
N ASP A 333 -13.31 -7.78 -12.31
CA ASP A 333 -12.71 -8.36 -13.52
C ASP A 333 -13.15 -9.82 -13.74
N GLN A 334 -13.28 -10.60 -12.67
CA GLN A 334 -13.77 -11.99 -12.75
C GLN A 334 -15.23 -12.06 -13.19
N GLN A 335 -16.07 -11.13 -12.74
CA GLN A 335 -17.45 -11.02 -13.21
C GLN A 335 -17.50 -10.64 -14.68
N GLU A 336 -16.71 -9.66 -15.11
CA GLU A 336 -16.64 -9.25 -16.51
C GLU A 336 -16.15 -10.38 -17.44
N ALA A 337 -15.11 -11.10 -17.04
CA ALA A 337 -14.62 -12.26 -17.81
C ALA A 337 -15.65 -13.39 -17.94
N SER A 338 -16.60 -13.49 -17.00
CA SER A 338 -17.71 -14.45 -17.08
C SER A 338 -18.84 -13.98 -17.99
N THR A 339 -18.92 -12.67 -18.27
CA THR A 339 -19.99 -12.06 -19.09
C THR A 339 -19.53 -11.65 -20.49
N THR A 340 -18.23 -11.59 -20.77
CA THR A 340 -17.67 -11.01 -22.00
C THR A 340 -16.49 -11.82 -22.54
N THR A 341 -16.42 -12.03 -23.86
CA THR A 341 -15.28 -12.69 -24.55
C THR A 341 -14.12 -11.74 -24.91
N GLN A 342 -14.07 -10.54 -24.32
CA GLN A 342 -13.01 -9.57 -24.54
C GLN A 342 -12.08 -9.45 -23.32
N PRO A 343 -10.77 -9.21 -23.52
CA PRO A 343 -9.82 -9.15 -22.42
C PRO A 343 -10.03 -7.89 -21.57
N PRO A 344 -9.91 -7.97 -20.24
CA PRO A 344 -10.07 -6.81 -19.36
C PRO A 344 -8.94 -5.80 -19.58
N GLY A 345 -9.31 -4.53 -19.75
CA GLY A 345 -8.36 -3.42 -19.82
C GLY A 345 -7.84 -3.05 -18.42
N SER A 346 -6.53 -3.16 -18.20
CA SER A 346 -5.92 -2.81 -16.91
C SER A 346 -5.93 -1.30 -16.70
N LEU A 347 -6.85 -0.79 -15.89
CA LEU A 347 -7.09 0.65 -15.79
C LEU A 347 -7.48 1.09 -14.36
N HIS A 348 -6.54 1.02 -13.41
CA HIS A 348 -6.86 1.30 -12.00
C HIS A 348 -5.88 2.27 -11.33
N GLN A 349 -6.42 3.32 -10.69
CA GLN A 349 -5.71 4.15 -9.71
C GLN A 349 -6.42 4.05 -8.35
N HIS A 350 -5.62 3.86 -7.30
CA HIS A 350 -6.09 3.34 -6.01
C HIS A 350 -6.11 4.41 -4.90
N ILE A 351 -7.30 4.72 -4.36
CA ILE A 351 -7.42 5.53 -3.14
C ILE A 351 -8.49 4.90 -2.23
N SER A 352 -8.08 4.27 -1.14
CA SER A 352 -8.98 3.79 -0.09
C SER A 352 -9.02 4.80 1.05
N ALA A 353 -10.22 5.23 1.44
CA ALA A 353 -10.43 5.91 2.71
C ALA A 353 -10.74 4.83 3.76
N CYS A 354 -9.98 4.77 4.84
CA CYS A 354 -10.26 3.84 5.94
C CYS A 354 -11.03 4.60 7.02
N SER A 355 -12.24 4.13 7.31
CA SER A 355 -13.22 4.69 8.24
C SER A 355 -13.22 3.96 9.56
#